data_AF-A0A365TUZ7-F1
#
_entry.id   AF-A0A365TUZ7-F1
#
_cell.length_a   1.000
_cell.length_b   1.000
_cell.length_c   1.000
_cell.angle_alpha   90.00
_cell.angle_beta   90.00
_cell.angle_gamma   90.00
#
_symmetry.space_group_name_H-M   'P 1'
#
loop_
_entity.id
_entity.type
_entity.pdbx_description
1 polymer ?
#
loop_
_entity_poly.entity_id
_entity_poly.type
_entity_poly.pdbx_seq_one_letter_code
_entity_poly.pdbx_strand_id
1 'polypeptide(L)'
;MTQNEQAAGPRMIAISSGKGGVGKSTVTANIAVAMADSGLSVGIVDADVYGPSIPGILGIASDKPAMTPEQKVIPAEAHGVKVISMAMLTDDDKPAILRGPMVTKYLQMFVRQVEWGALDVLLLDLPPGTGDIQLTLAQAFPLSGAVVVSTPQDVSLKIARRGLRMMEQVNVPILGVIENMSGFTCPSCATVTHIFHQGGGEAIAHELGVDFLGKVPLDPDVVDCGDSGRPLVEAAPVSPAADAYRRIAAALAQTGDASAGIATPFAWSLADGSGKPAPAQTGTGGRADRLVALDHEDGGLILRWADGLEQRLAERDLRLACACAQCRDEVTSAQLLDPESVPLDLGITRVWSVGNYALGLAFSDGHDTGIYTFKALRAMQGTELEDV
;
A
#
# COMPACT_ATOMS: atom_id res chain seq x y z
N MET A 1 -22.05 -23.89 15.18
CA MET A 1 -21.43 -22.59 15.50
C MET A 1 -20.20 -22.47 14.64
N THR A 2 -20.37 -21.96 13.43
CA THR A 2 -19.28 -21.73 12.47
C THR A 2 -18.51 -20.51 12.93
N GLN A 3 -17.21 -20.69 13.15
CA GLN A 3 -16.26 -19.60 13.35
C GLN A 3 -16.40 -18.65 12.16
N ASN A 4 -16.61 -17.36 12.43
CA ASN A 4 -16.57 -16.32 11.41
C ASN A 4 -15.15 -16.30 10.83
N GLU A 5 -14.93 -16.94 9.69
CA GLU A 5 -13.83 -16.59 8.79
C GLU A 5 -14.03 -15.11 8.42
N GLN A 6 -13.25 -14.23 9.04
CA GLN A 6 -13.09 -12.87 8.52
C GLN A 6 -12.52 -13.03 7.12
N ALA A 7 -13.33 -12.76 6.10
CA ALA A 7 -12.87 -12.76 4.72
C ALA A 7 -11.65 -11.82 4.63
N ALA A 8 -10.52 -12.36 4.17
CA ALA A 8 -9.33 -11.55 3.90
C ALA A 8 -9.73 -10.40 2.97
N GLY A 9 -9.36 -9.17 3.33
CA GLY A 9 -9.61 -8.00 2.49
C GLY A 9 -8.92 -8.11 1.13
N PRO A 10 -9.26 -7.24 0.16
CA PRO A 10 -8.62 -7.26 -1.15
C PRO A 10 -7.11 -7.05 -1.04
N ARG A 11 -6.34 -7.63 -1.96
CA ARG A 11 -4.92 -7.30 -2.06
C ARG A 11 -4.75 -5.84 -2.46
N MET A 12 -4.16 -5.04 -1.56
CA MET A 12 -3.94 -3.62 -1.79
C MET A 12 -2.56 -3.41 -2.41
N ILE A 13 -2.53 -3.07 -3.70
CA ILE A 13 -1.28 -2.88 -4.44
C ILE A 13 -1.11 -1.39 -4.75
N ALA A 14 -0.07 -0.78 -4.20
CA ALA A 14 0.29 0.58 -4.51
C ALA A 14 1.07 0.67 -5.83
N ILE A 15 0.65 1.54 -6.74
CA ILE A 15 1.38 1.87 -7.96
C ILE A 15 2.07 3.22 -7.74
N SER A 16 3.40 3.23 -7.72
CA SER A 16 4.22 4.41 -7.43
C SER A 16 5.15 4.74 -8.59
N SER A 17 5.60 6.00 -8.66
CA SER A 17 6.66 6.44 -9.57
C SER A 17 7.56 7.47 -8.90
N GLY A 18 8.85 7.43 -9.24
CA GLY A 18 9.83 8.38 -8.69
C GLY A 18 9.72 9.81 -9.25
N LYS A 19 9.04 9.99 -10.39
CA LYS A 19 8.78 11.27 -11.04
C LYS A 19 7.41 11.30 -11.73
N GLY A 20 6.92 12.51 -12.04
CA GLY A 20 5.73 12.71 -12.87
C GLY A 20 6.00 12.40 -14.34
N GLY A 21 4.94 12.08 -15.09
CA GLY A 21 5.01 11.88 -16.54
C GLY A 21 5.55 10.52 -17.02
N VAL A 22 5.73 9.54 -16.13
CA VAL A 22 6.16 8.16 -16.52
C VAL A 22 5.01 7.28 -17.05
N GLY A 23 3.79 7.80 -17.11
CA GLY A 23 2.60 7.03 -17.52
C GLY A 23 2.06 6.07 -16.44
N LYS A 24 2.34 6.34 -15.16
CA LYS A 24 1.87 5.55 -14.01
C LYS A 24 0.37 5.25 -14.05
N SER A 25 -0.48 6.27 -14.18
CA SER A 25 -1.94 6.12 -14.20
C SER A 25 -2.43 5.34 -15.42
N THR A 26 -1.81 5.53 -16.58
CA THR A 26 -2.06 4.72 -17.79
C THR A 26 -1.74 3.25 -17.57
N VAL A 27 -0.60 2.96 -16.91
CA VAL A 27 -0.21 1.61 -16.52
C VAL A 27 -1.22 1.02 -15.53
N THR A 28 -1.62 1.78 -14.51
CA THR A 28 -2.62 1.37 -13.50
C THR A 28 -3.95 0.98 -14.16
N ALA A 29 -4.50 1.85 -15.02
CA ALA A 29 -5.77 1.62 -15.69
C ALA A 29 -5.76 0.38 -16.59
N ASN A 30 -4.74 0.23 -17.44
CA ASN A 30 -4.64 -0.91 -18.36
C ASN A 30 -4.39 -2.24 -17.64
N ILE A 31 -3.60 -2.25 -16.56
CA ILE A 31 -3.42 -3.45 -15.73
C ILE A 31 -4.73 -3.82 -15.03
N ALA A 32 -5.45 -2.85 -14.48
CA ALA A 32 -6.72 -3.09 -13.80
C ALA A 32 -7.74 -3.77 -14.71
N VAL A 33 -7.89 -3.25 -15.93
CA VAL A 33 -8.82 -3.79 -16.92
C VAL A 33 -8.36 -5.17 -17.40
N ALA A 34 -7.06 -5.37 -17.62
CA ALA A 34 -6.52 -6.70 -17.92
C ALA A 34 -6.74 -7.73 -16.79
N MET A 35 -6.70 -7.30 -15.52
CA MET A 35 -7.02 -8.15 -14.37
C MET A 35 -8.52 -8.48 -14.33
N ALA A 36 -9.38 -7.49 -14.60
CA ALA A 36 -10.84 -7.68 -14.68
C ALA A 36 -11.24 -8.63 -15.82
N ASP A 37 -10.63 -8.49 -16.99
CA ASP A 37 -10.79 -9.41 -18.14
C ASP A 37 -10.37 -10.85 -17.81
N SER A 38 -9.45 -11.01 -16.86
CA SER A 38 -9.00 -12.31 -16.36
C SER A 38 -9.94 -12.90 -15.30
N GLY A 39 -11.03 -12.21 -14.97
CA GLY A 39 -12.06 -12.65 -14.03
C GLY A 39 -11.88 -12.17 -12.58
N LEU A 40 -10.92 -11.28 -12.31
CA LEU A 40 -10.74 -10.71 -10.97
C LEU A 40 -11.72 -9.57 -10.71
N SER A 41 -12.20 -9.45 -9.48
CA SER A 41 -12.95 -8.28 -9.02
C SER A 41 -11.95 -7.16 -8.64
N VAL A 42 -11.87 -6.10 -9.44
CA VAL A 42 -10.84 -5.06 -9.33
C VAL A 42 -11.42 -3.69 -8.98
N GLY A 43 -10.76 -3.00 -8.05
CA GLY A 43 -10.99 -1.58 -7.77
C GLY A 43 -9.75 -0.72 -8.02
N ILE A 44 -9.94 0.55 -8.35
CA ILE A 44 -8.90 1.58 -8.40
C ILE A 44 -9.26 2.74 -7.47
N VAL A 45 -8.32 3.11 -6.62
CA VAL A 45 -8.30 4.43 -5.96
C VAL A 45 -7.31 5.32 -6.70
N ASP A 46 -7.81 6.36 -7.35
CA ASP A 46 -6.99 7.43 -7.91
C ASP A 46 -6.64 8.44 -6.81
N ALA A 47 -5.43 8.28 -6.28
CA ALA A 47 -4.90 9.08 -5.17
C ALA A 47 -4.07 10.28 -5.65
N ASP A 48 -3.94 10.50 -6.96
CA ASP A 48 -3.25 11.68 -7.51
C ASP A 48 -4.14 12.91 -7.43
N VAL A 49 -4.05 13.62 -6.30
CA VAL A 49 -4.87 14.81 -6.02
C VAL A 49 -4.61 15.95 -6.99
N TYR A 50 -3.41 16.05 -7.55
CA TYR A 50 -3.00 17.22 -8.35
C TYR A 50 -3.15 16.99 -9.86
N GLY A 51 -3.18 15.73 -10.29
CA GLY A 51 -3.37 15.35 -11.68
C GLY A 51 -4.15 14.04 -11.82
N PRO A 52 -5.39 13.97 -11.31
CA PRO A 52 -6.20 12.77 -11.45
C PRO A 52 -6.46 12.51 -12.93
N SER A 53 -6.18 11.29 -13.38
CA SER A 53 -6.26 10.93 -14.80
C SER A 53 -7.00 9.62 -15.06
N ILE A 54 -7.22 8.81 -14.03
CA ILE A 54 -7.91 7.52 -14.15
C ILE A 54 -9.33 7.68 -14.71
N PRO A 55 -10.18 8.63 -14.24
CA PRO A 55 -11.53 8.78 -14.80
C PRO A 55 -11.51 9.06 -16.30
N GLY A 56 -10.63 9.95 -16.76
CA GLY A 56 -10.48 10.27 -18.18
C GLY A 56 -10.07 9.06 -19.01
N ILE A 57 -9.03 8.32 -18.56
CA ILE A 57 -8.52 7.12 -19.26
C ILE A 57 -9.60 6.03 -19.40
N LEU A 58 -10.49 5.91 -18.41
CA LEU A 58 -11.56 4.92 -18.38
C LEU A 58 -12.90 5.44 -18.92
N GLY A 59 -12.97 6.70 -19.37
CA GLY A 59 -14.20 7.28 -19.91
C GLY A 59 -15.30 7.49 -18.86
N ILE A 60 -14.91 7.64 -17.59
CA ILE A 60 -15.82 7.86 -16.47
C ILE A 60 -16.10 9.36 -16.34
N ALA A 61 -17.37 9.74 -16.27
CA ALA A 61 -17.78 11.12 -16.00
C ALA A 61 -17.31 11.57 -14.59
N SER A 62 -16.84 12.81 -14.48
CA SER A 62 -16.39 13.40 -13.21
C SER A 62 -17.54 13.82 -12.28
N ASP A 63 -18.70 13.18 -12.39
CA ASP A 63 -19.86 13.50 -11.56
C ASP A 63 -19.62 13.09 -10.11
N LYS A 64 -20.23 13.82 -9.17
CA LYS A 64 -20.17 13.46 -7.75
C LYS A 64 -20.76 12.07 -7.53
N PRO A 65 -20.06 11.18 -6.81
CA PRO A 65 -20.52 9.82 -6.61
C PRO A 65 -21.79 9.82 -5.75
N ALA A 66 -22.73 8.94 -6.11
CA ALA A 66 -23.92 8.70 -5.32
C ALA A 66 -23.55 8.09 -3.96
N MET A 67 -24.46 8.21 -2.98
CA MET A 67 -24.32 7.58 -1.67
C MET A 67 -25.43 6.56 -1.43
N THR A 68 -25.08 5.49 -0.76
CA THR A 68 -26.04 4.51 -0.23
C THR A 68 -26.86 5.11 0.92
N PRO A 69 -28.00 4.50 1.28
CA PRO A 69 -28.74 4.87 2.50
C PRO A 69 -27.87 4.85 3.77
N GLU A 70 -26.88 3.96 3.82
CA GLU A 70 -25.90 3.80 4.90
C GLU A 70 -24.75 4.82 4.83
N GLN A 71 -24.85 5.86 4.00
CA GLN A 71 -23.85 6.92 3.82
C GLN A 71 -22.49 6.42 3.32
N LYS A 72 -22.44 5.27 2.63
CA LYS A 72 -21.26 4.83 1.87
C LYS A 72 -21.25 5.42 0.47
N VAL A 73 -20.07 5.74 -0.03
CA VAL A 73 -19.84 6.23 -1.39
C VAL A 73 -19.96 5.07 -2.37
N ILE A 74 -20.79 5.21 -3.40
CA ILE A 74 -20.91 4.24 -4.48
C ILE A 74 -19.80 4.56 -5.50
N PRO A 75 -18.85 3.64 -5.78
CA PRO A 75 -17.80 3.89 -6.75
C PRO A 75 -18.39 3.94 -8.17
N ALA A 76 -17.74 4.69 -9.06
CA ALA A 76 -18.03 4.58 -10.49
C ALA A 76 -17.57 3.22 -11.01
N GLU A 77 -18.12 2.77 -12.13
CA GLU A 77 -17.74 1.51 -12.75
C GLU A 77 -17.60 1.69 -14.26
N ALA A 78 -16.48 1.23 -14.81
CA ALA A 78 -16.23 1.19 -16.25
C ALA A 78 -15.27 0.03 -16.57
N HIS A 79 -15.46 -0.61 -17.72
CA HIS A 79 -14.54 -1.66 -18.20
C HIS A 79 -14.34 -2.80 -17.17
N GLY A 80 -15.40 -3.14 -16.41
CA GLY A 80 -15.36 -4.15 -15.35
C GLY A 80 -14.60 -3.76 -14.08
N VAL A 81 -14.19 -2.48 -13.94
CA VAL A 81 -13.38 -1.97 -12.82
C VAL A 81 -14.16 -0.91 -12.04
N LYS A 82 -14.17 -1.04 -10.72
CA LYS A 82 -14.72 -0.01 -9.81
C LYS A 82 -13.69 1.08 -9.56
N VAL A 83 -14.10 2.34 -9.55
CA VAL A 83 -13.20 3.49 -9.47
C VAL A 83 -13.72 4.54 -8.51
N ILE A 84 -12.82 5.07 -7.68
CA ILE A 84 -13.02 6.32 -6.98
C ILE A 84 -11.81 7.23 -7.24
N SER A 85 -12.06 8.51 -7.51
CA SER A 85 -11.01 9.49 -7.78
C SER A 85 -11.28 10.78 -7.05
N MET A 86 -10.20 11.51 -6.74
CA MET A 86 -10.30 12.88 -6.24
C MET A 86 -11.03 13.80 -7.23
N ALA A 87 -10.93 13.55 -8.54
CA ALA A 87 -11.62 14.33 -9.57
C ALA A 87 -13.15 14.34 -9.39
N MET A 88 -13.72 13.28 -8.80
CA MET A 88 -15.16 13.16 -8.59
C MET A 88 -15.66 13.93 -7.36
N LEU A 89 -14.77 14.44 -6.52
CA LEU A 89 -15.13 15.17 -5.29
C LEU A 89 -15.05 16.68 -5.44
N THR A 90 -14.31 17.17 -6.43
CA THR A 90 -14.09 18.60 -6.67
C THR A 90 -15.14 19.12 -7.65
N ASP A 91 -15.94 20.12 -7.25
CA ASP A 91 -16.75 20.88 -8.21
C ASP A 91 -15.81 21.65 -9.13
N ASP A 92 -15.98 21.48 -10.46
CA ASP A 92 -15.09 21.91 -11.57
C ASP A 92 -14.68 23.40 -11.62
N ASP A 93 -15.06 24.23 -10.66
CA ASP A 93 -14.89 25.69 -10.73
C ASP A 93 -14.02 26.32 -9.63
N LYS A 94 -13.45 25.52 -8.72
CA LYS A 94 -12.53 26.05 -7.69
C LYS A 94 -11.30 25.16 -7.56
N PRO A 95 -10.07 25.72 -7.64
CA PRO A 95 -8.89 24.99 -7.19
C PRO A 95 -9.08 24.70 -5.71
N ALA A 96 -9.51 23.48 -5.39
CA ALA A 96 -9.57 23.02 -4.02
C ALA A 96 -8.11 22.98 -3.56
N ILE A 97 -7.67 23.98 -2.79
CA ILE A 97 -6.38 23.95 -2.11
C ILE A 97 -6.52 22.90 -1.01
N LEU A 98 -6.38 21.63 -1.41
CA LEU A 98 -6.39 20.48 -0.54
C LEU A 98 -5.09 20.51 0.26
N ARG A 99 -5.19 20.92 1.52
CA ARG A 99 -4.08 20.82 2.48
C ARG A 99 -3.88 19.36 2.87
N GLY A 100 -2.64 18.95 3.13
CA GLY A 100 -2.24 17.57 3.42
C GLY A 100 -3.19 16.77 4.31
N PRO A 101 -3.66 17.30 5.47
CA PRO A 101 -4.58 16.58 6.36
C PRO A 101 -5.93 16.21 5.72
N MET A 102 -6.42 17.02 4.77
CA MET A 102 -7.66 16.71 4.05
C MET A 102 -7.45 15.59 3.03
N VAL A 103 -6.30 15.56 2.36
CA VAL A 103 -5.94 14.47 1.43
C VAL A 103 -5.95 13.13 2.16
N THR A 104 -5.31 13.05 3.33
CA THR A 104 -5.31 11.84 4.15
C THR A 104 -6.73 11.40 4.52
N LYS A 105 -7.60 12.35 4.91
CA LYS A 105 -9.00 12.05 5.26
C LYS A 105 -9.78 11.48 4.06
N TYR A 106 -9.60 12.05 2.87
CA TYR A 106 -10.23 11.53 1.66
C TYR A 106 -9.70 10.16 1.27
N LEU A 107 -8.40 9.90 1.39
CA LEU A 107 -7.84 8.57 1.15
C LEU A 107 -8.40 7.53 2.13
N GLN A 108 -8.52 7.89 3.42
CA GLN A 108 -9.23 7.10 4.44
C GLN A 108 -10.68 6.83 4.06
N MET A 109 -11.39 7.83 3.56
CA MET A 109 -12.75 7.67 3.05
C MET A 109 -12.81 6.72 1.86
N PHE A 110 -11.93 6.89 0.85
CA PHE A 110 -11.90 6.07 -0.36
C PHE A 110 -11.68 4.59 -0.08
N VAL A 111 -10.86 4.27 0.91
CA VAL A 111 -10.61 2.88 1.26
C VAL A 111 -11.68 2.31 2.19
N ARG A 112 -12.18 3.07 3.17
CA ARG A 112 -13.04 2.54 4.24
C ARG A 112 -14.54 2.77 4.05
N GLN A 113 -14.92 3.82 3.32
CA GLN A 113 -16.30 4.31 3.22
C GLN A 113 -16.88 4.17 1.81
N VAL A 114 -16.10 3.63 0.86
CA VAL A 114 -16.61 3.25 -0.47
C VAL A 114 -17.18 1.85 -0.42
N GLU A 115 -18.30 1.64 -1.11
CA GLU A 115 -18.95 0.34 -1.27
C GLU A 115 -18.29 -0.48 -2.38
N TRP A 116 -17.08 -0.96 -2.09
CA TRP A 116 -16.30 -1.79 -3.02
C TRP A 116 -16.96 -3.14 -3.31
N GLY A 117 -17.75 -3.68 -2.38
CA GLY A 117 -18.19 -5.08 -2.42
C GLY A 117 -17.03 -6.05 -2.17
N ALA A 118 -17.15 -7.28 -2.66
CA ALA A 118 -16.03 -8.22 -2.68
C ALA A 118 -15.05 -7.83 -3.80
N LEU A 119 -13.78 -7.65 -3.45
CA LEU A 119 -12.70 -7.37 -4.39
C LEU A 119 -11.57 -8.37 -4.17
N ASP A 120 -10.94 -8.81 -5.26
CA ASP A 120 -9.70 -9.58 -5.21
C ASP A 120 -8.49 -8.65 -5.10
N VAL A 121 -8.55 -7.50 -5.78
CA VAL A 121 -7.44 -6.53 -5.86
C VAL A 121 -7.97 -5.09 -5.80
N LEU A 122 -7.30 -4.26 -5.00
CA LEU A 122 -7.49 -2.80 -4.97
C LEU A 122 -6.17 -2.12 -5.35
N LEU A 123 -6.14 -1.48 -6.52
CA LEU A 123 -4.99 -0.74 -7.03
C LEU A 123 -5.03 0.71 -6.51
N LEU A 124 -3.94 1.19 -5.95
CA LEU A 124 -3.81 2.56 -5.45
C LEU A 124 -2.88 3.35 -6.36
N ASP A 125 -3.43 4.23 -7.19
CA ASP A 125 -2.65 5.08 -8.10
C ASP A 125 -2.09 6.27 -7.33
N LEU A 126 -0.87 6.16 -6.82
CA LEU A 126 -0.30 7.15 -5.89
C LEU A 126 0.14 8.43 -6.63
N PRO A 127 0.15 9.61 -5.98
CA PRO A 127 0.72 10.81 -6.59
C PRO A 127 2.22 10.62 -6.89
N PRO A 128 2.80 11.31 -7.89
CA PRO A 128 4.21 11.13 -8.25
C PRO A 128 5.18 11.58 -7.16
N GLY A 129 6.38 10.99 -7.15
CA GLY A 129 7.49 11.39 -6.27
C GLY A 129 7.58 10.54 -5.02
N THR A 130 8.15 11.11 -3.96
CA THR A 130 8.42 10.41 -2.68
C THR A 130 7.97 11.27 -1.49
N GLY A 131 6.85 11.99 -1.68
CA GLY A 131 6.32 12.94 -0.71
C GLY A 131 5.53 12.25 0.41
N ASP A 132 5.20 13.04 1.44
CA ASP A 132 4.56 12.56 2.68
C ASP A 132 3.21 11.86 2.46
N ILE A 133 2.51 12.14 1.35
CA ILE A 133 1.21 11.50 1.03
C ILE A 133 1.37 10.00 0.79
N GLN A 134 2.40 9.58 0.05
CA GLN A 134 2.61 8.15 -0.21
C GLN A 134 2.95 7.40 1.08
N LEU A 135 3.78 8.00 1.94
CA LEU A 135 4.10 7.47 3.26
C LEU A 135 2.85 7.38 4.13
N THR A 136 2.06 8.45 4.19
CA THR A 136 0.84 8.50 5.00
C THR A 136 -0.17 7.44 4.59
N LEU A 137 -0.33 7.20 3.28
CA LEU A 137 -1.22 6.16 2.77
C LEU A 137 -0.70 4.75 3.12
N ALA A 138 0.60 4.51 2.94
CA ALA A 138 1.21 3.24 3.30
C ALA A 138 1.23 2.97 4.81
N GLN A 139 1.17 4.01 5.64
CA GLN A 139 0.99 3.89 7.10
C GLN A 139 -0.47 3.65 7.49
N ALA A 140 -1.41 4.25 6.75
CA ALA A 140 -2.84 4.17 7.05
C ALA A 140 -3.46 2.81 6.69
N PHE A 141 -2.88 2.11 5.72
CA PHE A 141 -3.41 0.85 5.20
C PHE A 141 -2.33 -0.23 5.08
N PRO A 142 -2.67 -1.50 5.36
CA PRO A 142 -1.76 -2.62 5.16
C PRO A 142 -1.67 -2.97 3.67
N LEU A 143 -0.69 -2.39 2.97
CA LEU A 143 -0.50 -2.66 1.55
C LEU A 143 0.08 -4.07 1.36
N SER A 144 -0.54 -4.88 0.50
CA SER A 144 -0.02 -6.21 0.10
C SER A 144 1.28 -6.09 -0.69
N GLY A 145 1.53 -4.94 -1.33
CA GLY A 145 2.81 -4.61 -1.92
C GLY A 145 2.77 -3.33 -2.75
N ALA A 146 3.92 -2.97 -3.31
CA ALA A 146 4.07 -1.82 -4.19
C ALA A 146 4.77 -2.20 -5.50
N VAL A 147 4.30 -1.60 -6.60
CA VAL A 147 4.90 -1.67 -7.93
C VAL A 147 5.47 -0.32 -8.28
N VAL A 148 6.68 -0.30 -8.82
CA VAL A 148 7.34 0.93 -9.25
C VAL A 148 7.32 1.04 -10.76
N VAL A 149 6.70 2.11 -11.26
CA VAL A 149 6.70 2.48 -12.69
C VAL A 149 7.84 3.47 -12.94
N SER A 150 8.66 3.15 -13.93
CA SER A 150 9.83 3.93 -14.34
C SER A 150 9.92 3.98 -15.87
N THR A 151 10.80 4.82 -16.43
CA THR A 151 11.12 4.84 -17.86
C THR A 151 12.59 4.52 -18.11
N PRO A 152 13.00 4.10 -19.32
CA PRO A 152 14.40 3.77 -19.58
C PRO A 152 15.37 4.95 -19.37
N GLN A 153 14.86 6.18 -19.43
CA GLN A 153 15.62 7.41 -19.17
C GLN A 153 15.75 7.77 -17.69
N ASP A 154 15.21 6.95 -16.77
CA ASP A 154 15.45 7.10 -15.34
C ASP A 154 16.88 6.65 -14.99
N VAL A 155 17.88 7.39 -15.48
CA VAL A 155 19.31 7.14 -15.28
C VAL A 155 19.70 7.26 -13.80
N SER A 156 18.86 7.89 -12.97
CA SER A 156 19.15 8.06 -11.55
C SER A 156 18.50 6.96 -10.72
N LEU A 157 19.28 5.90 -10.48
CA LEU A 157 19.06 4.94 -9.39
C LEU A 157 18.65 5.63 -8.08
N LYS A 158 19.11 6.86 -7.83
CA LYS A 158 18.74 7.63 -6.63
C LYS A 158 17.26 7.99 -6.55
N ILE A 159 16.59 8.27 -7.68
CA ILE A 159 15.17 8.65 -7.70
C ILE A 159 14.30 7.42 -7.47
N ALA A 160 14.57 6.33 -8.19
CA ALA A 160 13.91 5.04 -7.94
C ALA A 160 14.13 4.58 -6.50
N ARG A 161 15.38 4.58 -6.01
CA ARG A 161 15.74 4.21 -4.63
C ARG A 161 15.00 5.03 -3.59
N ARG A 162 14.74 6.32 -3.83
CA ARG A 162 14.06 7.16 -2.84
C ARG A 162 12.60 6.74 -2.65
N GLY A 163 11.89 6.42 -3.74
CA GLY A 163 10.51 5.92 -3.66
C GLY A 163 10.44 4.54 -3.01
N LEU A 164 11.40 3.68 -3.34
CA LEU A 164 11.51 2.33 -2.80
C LEU A 164 11.88 2.30 -1.32
N ARG A 165 12.88 3.10 -0.89
CA ARG A 165 13.28 3.21 0.52
C ARG A 165 12.15 3.66 1.42
N MET A 166 11.26 4.51 0.90
CA MET A 166 10.08 4.95 1.65
C MET A 166 9.12 3.77 1.88
N MET A 167 8.85 2.92 0.88
CA MET A 167 8.04 1.71 1.06
C MET A 167 8.71 0.68 1.98
N GLU A 168 10.05 0.56 1.92
CA GLU A 168 10.82 -0.27 2.85
C GLU A 168 10.74 0.19 4.32
N GLN A 169 10.61 1.51 4.55
CA GLN A 169 10.46 2.08 5.91
C GLN A 169 9.12 1.71 6.54
N VAL A 170 8.10 1.45 5.73
CA VAL A 170 6.76 1.03 6.17
C VAL A 170 6.49 -0.45 5.90
N ASN A 171 7.55 -1.24 5.67
CA ASN A 171 7.50 -2.69 5.45
C ASN A 171 6.49 -3.12 4.38
N VAL A 172 6.35 -2.32 3.33
CA VAL A 172 5.55 -2.68 2.16
C VAL A 172 6.46 -3.42 1.18
N PRO A 173 6.16 -4.68 0.82
CA PRO A 173 7.02 -5.44 -0.09
C PRO A 173 6.94 -4.84 -1.50
N ILE A 174 8.09 -4.74 -2.16
CA ILE A 174 8.14 -4.32 -3.55
C ILE A 174 7.89 -5.54 -4.42
N LEU A 175 6.74 -5.57 -5.09
CA LEU A 175 6.33 -6.68 -5.97
C LEU A 175 7.10 -6.67 -7.28
N GLY A 176 7.62 -5.50 -7.68
CA GLY A 176 8.53 -5.40 -8.81
C GLY A 176 8.53 -4.05 -9.49
N VAL A 177 9.30 -3.98 -10.59
CA VAL A 177 9.49 -2.78 -11.41
C VAL A 177 8.90 -2.98 -12.80
N ILE A 178 8.17 -1.97 -13.28
CA ILE A 178 7.68 -1.86 -14.66
C ILE A 178 8.46 -0.76 -15.36
N GLU A 179 9.06 -1.08 -16.51
CA GLU A 179 9.68 -0.10 -17.38
C GLU A 179 8.68 0.31 -18.48
N ASN A 180 8.03 1.45 -18.31
CA ASN A 180 7.12 2.03 -19.29
C ASN A 180 7.88 2.85 -20.35
N MET A 181 7.25 3.06 -21.51
CA MET A 181 7.83 3.80 -22.63
C MET A 181 9.15 3.19 -23.15
N SER A 182 9.27 1.86 -23.10
CA SER A 182 10.47 1.12 -23.47
C SER A 182 10.42 0.64 -24.93
N GLY A 183 10.99 1.44 -25.83
CA GLY A 183 10.85 1.26 -27.27
C GLY A 183 9.59 1.91 -27.83
N PHE A 184 9.33 1.69 -29.11
CA PHE A 184 8.25 2.31 -29.87
C PHE A 184 7.60 1.27 -30.80
N THR A 185 6.29 1.04 -30.64
CA THR A 185 5.48 0.20 -31.51
C THR A 185 5.27 0.92 -32.84
N CYS A 186 5.76 0.33 -33.94
CA CYS A 186 5.46 0.84 -35.27
C CYS A 186 3.97 0.63 -35.60
N PRO A 187 3.19 1.69 -35.92
CA PRO A 187 1.76 1.55 -36.21
C PRO A 187 1.48 0.75 -37.49
N SER A 188 2.44 0.67 -38.42
CA SER A 188 2.24 -0.01 -39.70
C SER A 188 2.52 -1.52 -39.66
N CYS A 189 3.43 -1.97 -38.77
CA CYS A 189 3.88 -3.37 -38.76
C CYS A 189 3.99 -3.99 -37.36
N ALA A 190 3.58 -3.27 -36.31
CA ALA A 190 3.67 -3.67 -34.91
C ALA A 190 5.08 -4.02 -34.39
N THR A 191 6.13 -3.76 -35.18
CA THR A 191 7.51 -4.00 -34.76
C THR A 191 7.90 -2.98 -33.69
N VAL A 192 8.36 -3.46 -32.54
CA VAL A 192 8.87 -2.60 -31.47
C VAL A 192 10.32 -2.23 -31.78
N THR A 193 10.56 -0.93 -31.98
CA THR A 193 11.89 -0.37 -32.28
C THR A 193 12.40 0.42 -31.09
N HIS A 194 13.67 0.24 -30.74
CA HIS A 194 14.26 0.93 -29.61
C HIS A 194 14.83 2.28 -30.03
N ILE A 195 14.12 3.34 -29.66
CA ILE A 195 14.47 4.73 -29.97
C ILE A 195 15.27 5.41 -28.85
N PHE A 196 15.35 4.79 -27.67
CA PHE A 196 16.11 5.25 -26.50
C PHE A 196 16.98 4.13 -25.94
N HIS A 197 17.84 4.48 -24.97
CA HIS A 197 18.56 3.50 -24.12
C HIS A 197 17.55 2.55 -23.46
N GLN A 198 17.99 1.32 -23.15
CA GLN A 198 17.15 0.26 -22.59
C GLN A 198 17.68 -0.26 -21.27
N GLY A 199 16.81 -0.93 -20.51
CA GLY A 199 17.22 -1.77 -19.38
C GLY A 199 17.46 -1.00 -18.09
N GLY A 200 17.01 0.25 -18.00
CA GLY A 200 17.09 1.04 -16.78
C GLY A 200 16.25 0.41 -15.66
N GLY A 201 15.00 0.06 -15.95
CA GLY A 201 14.10 -0.61 -15.00
C GLY A 201 14.57 -2.02 -14.63
N GLU A 202 15.15 -2.75 -15.57
CA GLU A 202 15.69 -4.10 -15.36
C GLU A 202 16.95 -4.06 -14.46
N ALA A 203 17.84 -3.09 -14.70
CA ALA A 203 19.00 -2.85 -13.83
C ALA A 203 18.57 -2.42 -12.42
N ILE A 204 17.55 -1.55 -12.30
CA ILE A 204 16.96 -1.15 -11.02
C ILE A 204 16.44 -2.39 -10.28
N ALA A 205 15.63 -3.24 -10.94
CA ALA A 205 15.07 -4.45 -10.33
C ALA A 205 16.17 -5.39 -9.82
N HIS A 206 17.17 -5.66 -10.64
CA HIS A 206 18.31 -6.50 -10.28
C HIS A 206 19.11 -5.95 -9.08
N GLU A 207 19.42 -4.65 -9.06
CA GLU A 207 20.19 -4.03 -7.98
C GLU A 207 19.44 -4.03 -6.63
N LEU A 208 18.11 -4.06 -6.67
CA LEU A 208 17.25 -4.10 -5.49
C LEU A 208 16.88 -5.52 -5.06
N GLY A 209 17.18 -6.53 -5.89
CA GLY A 209 16.75 -7.90 -5.65
C GLY A 209 15.23 -8.07 -5.69
N VAL A 210 14.54 -7.31 -6.55
CA VAL A 210 13.08 -7.39 -6.76
C VAL A 210 12.77 -7.84 -8.19
N ASP A 211 11.55 -8.30 -8.42
CA ASP A 211 11.16 -8.79 -9.74
C ASP A 211 11.08 -7.68 -10.79
N PHE A 212 11.48 -8.01 -12.01
CA PHE A 212 11.23 -7.17 -13.17
C PHE A 212 9.95 -7.66 -13.87
N LEU A 213 8.87 -6.89 -13.74
CA LEU A 213 7.54 -7.32 -14.20
C LEU A 213 7.37 -7.21 -15.72
N GLY A 214 8.10 -6.30 -16.36
CA GLY A 214 8.14 -6.21 -17.81
C GLY A 214 8.38 -4.80 -18.36
N LYS A 215 8.42 -4.74 -19.70
CA LYS A 215 8.58 -3.55 -20.52
C LYS A 215 7.29 -3.26 -21.27
N VAL A 216 6.83 -2.01 -21.23
CA VAL A 216 5.71 -1.54 -22.03
C VAL A 216 6.24 -0.55 -23.08
N PRO A 217 6.12 -0.84 -24.39
CA PRO A 217 6.60 0.07 -25.43
C PRO A 217 5.71 1.32 -25.52
N LEU A 218 6.27 2.42 -26.04
CA LEU A 218 5.47 3.54 -26.51
C LEU A 218 4.58 3.07 -27.65
N ASP A 219 3.28 3.26 -27.52
CA ASP A 219 2.31 2.90 -28.53
C ASP A 219 1.45 4.13 -28.80
N PRO A 220 1.39 4.65 -30.04
CA PRO A 220 0.56 5.81 -30.38
C PRO A 220 -0.90 5.62 -29.94
N ASP A 221 -1.41 4.40 -30.07
CA ASP A 221 -2.78 4.08 -29.74
C ASP A 221 -3.06 4.32 -28.25
N VAL A 222 -2.07 4.26 -27.35
CA VAL A 222 -2.26 4.54 -25.92
C VAL A 222 -2.78 5.95 -25.66
N VAL A 223 -2.31 6.92 -26.44
CA VAL A 223 -2.73 8.32 -26.30
C VAL A 223 -4.16 8.48 -26.80
N ASP A 224 -4.45 7.97 -27.99
CA ASP A 224 -5.78 8.04 -28.60
C ASP A 224 -6.84 7.30 -27.76
N CYS A 225 -6.45 6.17 -27.16
CA CYS A 225 -7.23 5.38 -26.23
C CYS A 225 -7.54 6.15 -24.93
N GLY A 226 -6.52 6.81 -24.37
CA GLY A 226 -6.67 7.63 -23.17
C GLY A 226 -7.65 8.79 -23.37
N ASP A 227 -7.55 9.49 -24.50
CA ASP A 227 -8.43 10.63 -24.82
C ASP A 227 -9.87 10.19 -25.16
N SER A 228 -10.04 8.98 -25.69
CA SER A 228 -11.36 8.41 -26.01
C SER A 228 -12.03 7.67 -24.84
N GLY A 229 -11.37 7.60 -23.68
CA GLY A 229 -11.89 6.92 -22.49
C GLY A 229 -12.01 5.40 -22.65
N ARG A 230 -11.22 4.81 -23.56
CA ARG A 230 -11.19 3.37 -23.82
C ARG A 230 -9.78 2.86 -23.61
N PRO A 231 -9.49 2.04 -22.58
CA PRO A 231 -8.14 1.56 -22.30
C PRO A 231 -7.59 0.72 -23.47
N LEU A 232 -6.27 0.81 -23.70
CA LEU A 232 -5.59 0.15 -24.83
C LEU A 232 -5.84 -1.37 -24.85
N VAL A 233 -5.84 -2.01 -23.67
CA VAL A 233 -6.05 -3.46 -23.56
C VAL A 233 -7.36 -3.94 -24.19
N GLU A 234 -8.39 -3.09 -24.24
CA GLU A 234 -9.65 -3.35 -24.94
C GLU A 234 -9.68 -2.77 -26.36
N ALA A 235 -9.17 -1.56 -26.55
CA ALA A 235 -9.28 -0.83 -27.82
C ALA A 235 -8.36 -1.40 -28.91
N ALA A 236 -7.16 -1.85 -28.52
CA ALA A 236 -6.16 -2.44 -29.40
C ALA A 236 -5.60 -3.74 -28.78
N PRO A 237 -6.44 -4.80 -28.62
CA PRO A 237 -6.10 -5.96 -27.80
C PRO A 237 -4.92 -6.76 -28.35
N VAL A 238 -4.61 -6.66 -29.65
CA VAL A 238 -3.48 -7.38 -30.28
C VAL A 238 -2.19 -6.56 -30.32
N SER A 239 -2.18 -5.33 -29.79
CA SER A 239 -0.98 -4.48 -29.80
C SER A 239 0.11 -5.03 -28.86
N PRO A 240 1.40 -4.79 -29.17
CA PRO A 240 2.50 -5.17 -28.29
C PRO A 240 2.39 -4.59 -26.87
N ALA A 241 1.87 -3.37 -26.72
CA ALA A 241 1.65 -2.76 -25.42
C ALA A 241 0.48 -3.41 -24.64
N ALA A 242 -0.63 -3.75 -25.31
CA ALA A 242 -1.74 -4.46 -24.66
C ALA A 242 -1.30 -5.84 -24.15
N ASP A 243 -0.49 -6.54 -24.94
CA ASP A 243 0.11 -7.83 -24.56
C ASP A 243 1.09 -7.68 -23.38
N ALA A 244 1.88 -6.62 -23.35
CA ALA A 244 2.72 -6.29 -22.20
C ALA A 244 1.91 -6.03 -20.92
N TYR A 245 0.82 -5.25 -21.00
CA TYR A 245 -0.06 -5.01 -19.86
C TYR A 245 -0.69 -6.30 -19.32
N ARG A 246 -1.19 -7.20 -20.20
CA ARG A 246 -1.76 -8.48 -19.77
C ARG A 246 -0.72 -9.39 -19.11
N ARG A 247 0.52 -9.44 -19.62
CA ARG A 247 1.59 -10.20 -18.95
C ARG A 247 1.91 -9.65 -17.56
N ILE A 248 2.01 -8.34 -17.42
CA ILE A 248 2.26 -7.69 -16.12
C ILE A 248 1.09 -7.95 -15.16
N ALA A 249 -0.15 -7.83 -15.63
CA ALA A 249 -1.35 -8.13 -14.86
C ALA A 249 -1.36 -9.58 -14.38
N ALA A 250 -1.03 -10.54 -15.25
CA ALA A 250 -0.93 -11.95 -14.90
C ALA A 250 0.18 -12.22 -13.88
N ALA A 251 1.34 -11.57 -14.01
CA ALA A 251 2.43 -11.69 -13.05
C ALA A 251 2.02 -11.17 -11.66
N LEU A 252 1.37 -10.00 -11.59
CA LEU A 252 0.85 -9.43 -10.35
C LEU A 252 -0.30 -10.23 -9.74
N ALA A 253 -1.15 -10.83 -10.58
CA ALA A 253 -2.19 -11.73 -10.11
C ALA A 253 -1.62 -12.98 -9.43
N GLN A 254 -0.48 -13.48 -9.93
CA GLN A 254 0.24 -14.66 -9.43
C GLN A 254 1.21 -14.38 -8.29
N THR A 255 1.59 -13.12 -8.06
CA THR A 255 2.30 -12.75 -6.84
C THR A 255 1.34 -13.00 -5.68
N GLY A 256 1.39 -14.21 -5.11
CA GLY A 256 0.64 -14.57 -3.90
C GLY A 256 0.96 -13.56 -2.80
N ASP A 257 0.21 -13.57 -1.70
CA ASP A 257 0.54 -12.75 -0.52
C ASP A 257 2.01 -12.97 -0.19
N ALA A 258 2.86 -12.02 -0.61
CA ALA A 258 4.29 -12.22 -0.71
C ALA A 258 4.84 -12.18 0.70
N SER A 259 4.66 -13.27 1.43
CA SER A 259 5.08 -13.47 2.79
C SER A 259 4.73 -12.24 3.65
N ALA A 260 3.45 -12.04 3.96
CA ALA A 260 3.07 -11.08 5.00
C ALA A 260 3.47 -11.66 6.37
N GLY A 261 3.90 -10.83 7.32
CA GLY A 261 4.05 -11.25 8.72
C GLY A 261 2.72 -11.71 9.31
N ILE A 262 2.46 -11.42 10.57
CA ILE A 262 1.09 -11.53 11.11
C ILE A 262 0.08 -10.89 10.14
N ALA A 263 -1.09 -11.52 9.98
CA ALA A 263 -2.12 -11.03 9.07
C ALA A 263 -2.60 -9.63 9.49
N THR A 264 -2.66 -8.70 8.55
CA THR A 264 -3.14 -7.33 8.75
C THR A 264 -4.31 -7.03 7.78
N PRO A 265 -5.28 -6.18 8.18
CA PRO A 265 -5.39 -5.51 9.47
C PRO A 265 -5.93 -6.43 10.57
N PHE A 266 -5.57 -6.16 11.82
CA PHE A 266 -6.17 -6.81 13.00
C PHE A 266 -6.38 -5.80 14.14
N ALA A 267 -7.28 -6.14 15.05
CA ALA A 267 -7.48 -5.43 16.32
C ALA A 267 -7.79 -6.46 17.40
N TRP A 268 -6.79 -6.73 18.23
CA TRP A 268 -6.82 -7.71 19.31
C TRP A 268 -7.21 -7.06 20.64
N SER A 269 -8.35 -7.49 21.19
CA SER A 269 -8.79 -7.17 22.54
C SER A 269 -8.24 -8.22 23.53
N LEU A 270 -7.48 -7.77 24.53
CA LEU A 270 -6.87 -8.68 25.51
C LEU A 270 -7.89 -9.19 26.54
N ALA A 271 -8.98 -8.46 26.76
CA ALA A 271 -9.99 -8.82 27.74
C ALA A 271 -10.74 -10.12 27.39
N ASP A 272 -10.95 -10.37 26.09
CA ASP A 272 -11.73 -11.51 25.59
C ASP A 272 -10.99 -12.33 24.51
N GLY A 273 -9.77 -11.94 24.16
CA GLY A 273 -8.95 -12.58 23.14
C GLY A 273 -9.44 -12.35 21.70
N SER A 274 -10.49 -11.55 21.49
CA SER A 274 -11.09 -11.36 20.18
C SER A 274 -10.16 -10.59 19.24
N GLY A 275 -10.12 -11.00 17.96
CA GLY A 275 -9.33 -10.31 16.93
C GLY A 275 -7.81 -10.51 17.02
N LYS A 276 -7.33 -11.49 17.80
CA LYS A 276 -5.92 -11.93 17.78
C LYS A 276 -5.58 -12.47 16.38
N PRO A 277 -4.51 -11.99 15.72
CA PRO A 277 -4.12 -12.51 14.42
C PRO A 277 -3.49 -13.90 14.56
N ALA A 278 -3.68 -14.74 13.54
CA ALA A 278 -3.03 -16.05 13.48
C ALA A 278 -1.51 -15.90 13.30
N PRO A 279 -0.70 -16.81 13.87
CA PRO A 279 0.73 -16.87 13.58
C PRO A 279 1.00 -17.08 12.09
N ALA A 280 1.95 -16.32 11.54
CA ALA A 280 2.43 -16.50 10.18
C ALA A 280 3.41 -17.68 10.12
N GLN A 281 3.40 -18.42 9.00
CA GLN A 281 4.40 -19.46 8.77
C GLN A 281 5.79 -18.82 8.61
N THR A 282 6.76 -19.29 9.37
CA THR A 282 8.17 -18.88 9.24
C THR A 282 8.74 -19.44 7.93
N GLY A 283 8.73 -18.62 6.88
CA GLY A 283 9.42 -18.92 5.62
C GLY A 283 10.91 -18.58 5.69
N THR A 284 11.75 -19.42 5.10
CA THR A 284 13.18 -19.16 4.94
C THR A 284 13.40 -18.05 3.92
N GLY A 285 13.55 -16.79 4.36
CA GLY A 285 13.89 -15.66 3.47
C GLY A 285 13.31 -14.29 3.80
N GLY A 286 12.63 -14.10 4.94
CA GLY A 286 12.06 -12.81 5.34
C GLY A 286 13.08 -11.85 5.98
N ARG A 287 12.77 -10.53 5.96
CA ARG A 287 13.47 -9.53 6.77
C ARG A 287 13.41 -9.90 8.26
N ALA A 288 14.53 -9.79 8.95
CA ALA A 288 14.64 -10.19 10.36
C ALA A 288 13.70 -9.39 11.29
N ASP A 289 13.37 -8.13 10.96
CA ASP A 289 12.50 -7.24 11.75
C ASP A 289 11.00 -7.46 11.49
N ARG A 290 10.65 -8.61 10.95
CA ARG A 290 9.27 -8.97 10.62
C ARG A 290 8.62 -9.78 11.75
N LEU A 291 7.50 -9.27 12.25
CA LEU A 291 6.72 -9.93 13.29
C LEU A 291 5.90 -11.09 12.69
N VAL A 292 6.07 -12.31 13.20
CA VAL A 292 5.39 -13.52 12.73
C VAL A 292 4.35 -14.04 13.72
N ALA A 293 4.45 -13.71 15.00
CA ALA A 293 3.40 -13.96 15.97
C ALA A 293 3.45 -12.93 17.10
N LEU A 294 2.32 -12.75 17.77
CA LEU A 294 2.23 -12.03 19.04
C LEU A 294 1.40 -12.82 20.04
N ASP A 295 1.79 -12.70 21.30
CA ASP A 295 1.05 -13.20 22.44
C ASP A 295 1.11 -12.23 23.63
N HIS A 296 0.38 -12.54 24.69
CA HIS A 296 0.33 -11.76 25.92
C HIS A 296 0.22 -12.72 27.08
N GLU A 297 1.20 -12.66 27.97
CA GLU A 297 1.28 -13.53 29.14
C GLU A 297 1.97 -12.79 30.28
N ASP A 298 1.52 -13.02 31.52
CA ASP A 298 2.13 -12.50 32.74
C ASP A 298 2.46 -10.98 32.71
N GLY A 299 1.56 -10.17 32.17
CA GLY A 299 1.75 -8.71 32.10
C GLY A 299 2.86 -8.27 31.13
N GLY A 300 3.08 -9.04 30.07
CA GLY A 300 4.03 -8.72 29.01
C GLY A 300 3.51 -9.07 27.63
N LEU A 301 3.89 -8.26 26.64
CA LEU A 301 3.65 -8.54 25.23
C LEU A 301 4.80 -9.41 24.69
N ILE A 302 4.47 -10.59 24.20
CA ILE A 302 5.40 -11.54 23.60
C ILE A 302 5.38 -11.31 22.09
N LEU A 303 6.55 -11.11 21.49
CA LEU A 303 6.72 -10.85 20.06
C LEU A 303 7.70 -11.86 19.48
N ARG A 304 7.26 -12.61 18.46
CA ARG A 304 8.09 -13.59 17.74
C ARG A 304 8.43 -13.06 16.36
N TRP A 305 9.71 -13.05 16.03
CA TRP A 305 10.25 -12.48 14.79
C TRP A 305 10.59 -13.56 13.76
N ALA A 306 10.67 -13.17 12.49
CA ALA A 306 10.90 -14.08 11.38
C ALA A 306 12.28 -14.78 11.42
N ASP A 307 13.25 -14.22 12.14
CA ASP A 307 14.56 -14.83 12.36
C ASP A 307 14.60 -15.77 13.58
N GLY A 308 13.45 -16.01 14.21
CA GLY A 308 13.31 -16.88 15.37
C GLY A 308 13.52 -16.19 16.71
N LEU A 309 13.90 -14.90 16.74
CA LEU A 309 13.98 -14.15 18.00
C LEU A 309 12.60 -14.06 18.65
N GLU A 310 12.55 -14.35 19.95
CA GLU A 310 11.39 -14.12 20.79
C GLU A 310 11.76 -13.11 21.87
N GLN A 311 10.94 -12.06 21.99
CA GLN A 311 11.14 -11.03 23.00
C GLN A 311 9.88 -10.84 23.82
N ARG A 312 10.06 -10.70 25.13
CA ARG A 312 9.00 -10.29 26.04
C ARG A 312 9.24 -8.85 26.46
N LEU A 313 8.25 -8.00 26.22
CA LEU A 313 8.27 -6.58 26.60
C LEU A 313 7.25 -6.33 27.70
N ALA A 314 7.68 -5.80 28.84
CA ALA A 314 6.79 -5.44 29.94
C ALA A 314 5.85 -4.30 29.53
N GLU A 315 4.60 -4.36 29.98
CA GLU A 315 3.56 -3.39 29.61
C GLU A 315 3.92 -1.97 30.04
N ARG A 316 4.51 -1.83 31.23
CA ARG A 316 4.98 -0.54 31.75
C ARG A 316 6.15 0.01 30.93
N ASP A 317 7.07 -0.83 30.47
CA ASP A 317 8.20 -0.39 29.64
C ASP A 317 7.72 0.07 28.26
N LEU A 318 6.75 -0.64 27.67
CA LEU A 318 6.07 -0.20 26.46
C LEU A 318 5.43 1.18 26.67
N ARG A 319 4.71 1.38 27.77
CA ARG A 319 4.06 2.66 28.06
C ARG A 319 5.05 3.81 28.26
N LEU A 320 6.14 3.57 28.96
CA LEU A 320 7.23 4.54 29.17
C LEU A 320 7.99 4.87 27.89
N ALA A 321 8.08 3.91 26.97
CA ALA A 321 8.71 4.09 25.67
C ALA A 321 7.81 4.80 24.64
N CYS A 322 6.56 5.13 24.97
CA CYS A 322 5.61 5.73 24.04
C CYS A 322 6.18 6.99 23.38
N ALA A 323 6.11 7.05 22.05
CA ALA A 323 6.64 8.14 21.22
C ALA A 323 5.54 8.95 20.52
N CYS A 324 4.29 8.87 20.99
CA CYS A 324 3.20 9.67 20.44
C CYS A 324 3.34 11.15 20.83
N ALA A 325 2.63 12.02 20.12
CA ALA A 325 2.63 13.47 20.37
C ALA A 325 2.10 13.88 21.77
N GLN A 326 1.39 13.00 22.48
CA GLN A 326 0.98 13.24 23.87
C GLN A 326 2.09 12.94 24.88
N CYS A 327 3.05 12.08 24.51
CA CYS A 327 4.10 11.59 25.40
C CYS A 327 5.48 12.20 25.08
N ARG A 328 5.67 12.76 23.88
CA ARG A 328 6.90 13.44 23.46
C ARG A 328 6.59 14.71 22.70
N ASP A 329 7.40 15.73 22.96
CA ASP A 329 7.37 16.98 22.21
C ASP A 329 7.94 16.76 20.80
N GLU A 330 7.21 17.21 19.78
CA GLU A 330 7.55 16.97 18.37
C GLU A 330 8.82 17.71 17.93
N VAL A 331 9.11 18.86 18.54
CA VAL A 331 10.22 19.74 18.13
C VAL A 331 11.51 19.37 18.83
N THR A 332 11.43 19.11 20.13
CA THR A 332 12.60 18.87 20.99
C THR A 332 12.85 17.38 21.23
N SER A 333 11.89 16.51 20.87
CA SER A 333 11.89 15.09 21.23
C SER A 333 11.94 14.81 22.73
N ALA A 334 11.71 15.84 23.57
CA ALA A 334 11.72 15.72 25.01
C ALA A 334 10.52 14.89 25.48
N GLN A 335 10.73 14.06 26.50
CA GLN A 335 9.68 13.24 27.07
C GLN A 335 8.76 14.12 27.93
N LEU A 336 7.48 14.16 27.55
CA LEU A 336 6.40 14.87 28.26
C LEU A 336 5.73 13.97 29.31
N LEU A 337 5.77 12.66 29.08
CA LEU A 337 5.26 11.67 30.03
C LEU A 337 6.10 11.67 31.31
N ASP A 338 5.46 11.95 32.44
CA ASP A 338 6.05 11.75 33.76
C ASP A 338 6.10 10.25 34.09
N PRO A 339 7.30 9.64 34.26
CA PRO A 339 7.42 8.22 34.58
C PRO A 339 6.77 7.83 35.90
N GLU A 340 6.68 8.74 36.87
CA GLU A 340 6.06 8.47 38.18
C GLU A 340 4.53 8.38 38.08
N SER A 341 3.94 9.02 37.06
CA SER A 341 2.50 8.98 36.81
C SER A 341 2.02 7.65 36.20
N VAL A 342 2.93 6.80 35.72
CA VAL A 342 2.60 5.51 35.08
C VAL A 342 2.40 4.42 36.14
N PRO A 343 1.18 3.86 36.29
CA PRO A 343 0.88 2.83 37.29
C PRO A 343 1.80 1.61 37.20
N LEU A 344 2.05 0.97 38.35
CA LEU A 344 2.84 -0.26 38.43
C LEU A 344 2.06 -1.49 37.94
N ASP A 345 0.74 -1.45 38.08
CA ASP A 345 -0.22 -2.47 37.63
C ASP A 345 -0.83 -2.15 36.26
N LEU A 346 -0.13 -1.34 35.46
CA LEU A 346 -0.55 -0.99 34.11
C LEU A 346 -0.65 -2.24 33.23
N GLY A 347 -1.79 -2.38 32.55
CA GLY A 347 -2.03 -3.43 31.57
C GLY A 347 -2.29 -2.87 30.17
N ILE A 348 -1.97 -3.66 29.14
CA ILE A 348 -2.43 -3.43 27.77
C ILE A 348 -3.87 -3.92 27.67
N THR A 349 -4.73 -3.09 27.07
CA THR A 349 -6.14 -3.44 26.86
C THR A 349 -6.41 -3.86 25.41
N ARG A 350 -5.65 -3.29 24.46
CA ARG A 350 -5.83 -3.54 23.03
C ARG A 350 -4.52 -3.39 22.26
N VAL A 351 -4.33 -4.27 21.28
CA VAL A 351 -3.23 -4.23 20.30
C VAL A 351 -3.83 -4.22 18.90
N TRP A 352 -3.38 -3.36 18.00
CA TRP A 352 -3.85 -3.37 16.60
C TRP A 352 -2.72 -3.14 15.62
N SER A 353 -2.89 -3.58 14.37
CA SER A 353 -1.94 -3.29 13.30
C SER A 353 -2.03 -1.83 12.85
N VAL A 354 -0.88 -1.18 12.66
CA VAL A 354 -0.78 0.11 11.96
C VAL A 354 0.04 -0.12 10.69
N GLY A 355 -0.65 -0.21 9.56
CA GLY A 355 -0.07 -0.68 8.30
C GLY A 355 0.63 -2.03 8.48
N ASN A 356 1.82 -2.18 7.90
CA ASN A 356 2.67 -3.38 8.02
C ASN A 356 3.92 -3.16 8.88
N TYR A 357 4.03 -2.03 9.58
CA TYR A 357 5.30 -1.59 10.17
C TYR A 357 5.26 -1.32 11.67
N ALA A 358 4.07 -1.27 12.26
CA ALA A 358 3.90 -0.89 13.65
C ALA A 358 2.70 -1.58 14.30
N LEU A 359 2.75 -1.62 15.64
CA LEU A 359 1.61 -1.93 16.49
C LEU A 359 1.09 -0.64 17.11
N GLY A 360 -0.22 -0.49 17.16
CA GLY A 360 -0.86 0.43 18.08
C GLY A 360 -1.21 -0.28 19.38
N LEU A 361 -0.99 0.39 20.51
CA LEU A 361 -1.28 -0.13 21.85
C LEU A 361 -2.20 0.83 22.61
N ALA A 362 -3.17 0.26 23.31
CA ALA A 362 -3.98 0.96 24.30
C ALA A 362 -3.74 0.33 25.68
N PHE A 363 -3.77 1.18 26.70
CA PHE A 363 -3.40 0.83 28.07
C PHE A 363 -4.54 1.11 29.06
N SER A 364 -4.46 0.48 30.23
CA SER A 364 -5.47 0.59 31.30
C SER A 364 -5.51 1.98 31.96
N ASP A 365 -4.47 2.81 31.79
CA ASP A 365 -4.46 4.22 32.22
C ASP A 365 -5.27 5.15 31.30
N GLY A 366 -5.93 4.59 30.27
CA GLY A 366 -6.74 5.33 29.31
C GLY A 366 -5.96 5.84 28.09
N HIS A 367 -4.64 5.61 28.00
CA HIS A 367 -3.85 5.98 26.84
C HIS A 367 -4.11 5.05 25.66
N ASP A 368 -4.47 5.57 24.48
CA ASP A 368 -4.86 4.78 23.30
C ASP A 368 -4.26 5.25 21.96
N THR A 369 -3.24 6.12 22.00
CA THR A 369 -2.62 6.71 20.80
C THR A 369 -1.19 6.23 20.55
N GLY A 370 -0.67 5.28 21.35
CA GLY A 370 0.69 4.79 21.24
C GLY A 370 0.91 3.97 19.97
N ILE A 371 1.85 4.39 19.12
CA ILE A 371 2.28 3.67 17.91
C ILE A 371 3.74 3.25 18.06
N TYR A 372 3.99 1.95 17.89
CA TYR A 372 5.27 1.31 18.14
C TYR A 372 5.73 0.61 16.87
N THR A 373 6.69 1.21 16.17
CA THR A 373 7.28 0.57 14.97
C THR A 373 7.96 -0.74 15.35
N PHE A 374 7.91 -1.74 14.47
CA PHE A 374 8.60 -3.02 14.68
C PHE A 374 10.10 -2.82 14.93
N LYS A 375 10.72 -1.86 14.25
CA LYS A 375 12.11 -1.47 14.51
C LYS A 375 12.31 -0.96 15.94
N ALA A 376 11.42 -0.12 16.45
CA ALA A 376 11.48 0.40 17.82
C ALA A 376 11.26 -0.72 18.84
N LEU A 377 10.20 -1.54 18.65
CA LEU A 377 9.90 -2.68 19.52
C LEU A 377 11.08 -3.65 19.58
N ARG A 378 11.72 -3.93 18.45
CA ARG A 378 12.87 -4.81 18.36
C ARG A 378 14.14 -4.24 19.00
N ALA A 379 14.26 -2.91 19.04
CA ALA A 379 15.38 -2.24 19.69
C ALA A 379 15.20 -2.13 21.21
N MET A 380 14.00 -2.38 21.74
CA MET A 380 13.77 -2.42 23.19
C MET A 380 14.45 -3.65 23.79
N GLN A 381 15.12 -3.47 24.93
CA GLN A 381 15.69 -4.58 25.69
C GLN A 381 14.54 -5.39 26.29
N GLY A 382 14.18 -6.51 25.66
CA GLY A 382 13.35 -7.53 26.27
C GLY A 382 14.18 -8.41 27.20
N THR A 383 13.51 -9.08 28.14
CA THR A 383 14.10 -10.27 28.77
C THR A 383 14.03 -11.38 27.72
N GLU A 384 15.16 -11.90 27.26
CA GLU A 384 15.15 -13.14 26.48
C GLU A 384 14.51 -14.21 27.35
N LEU A 385 13.45 -14.85 26.85
CA LEU A 385 12.90 -16.03 27.49
C LEU A 385 13.94 -17.14 27.26
N GLU A 386 14.79 -17.40 28.25
CA GLU A 386 15.66 -18.58 28.23
C GLU A 386 14.74 -19.82 28.16
N ASP A 387 14.94 -20.65 27.13
CA ASP A 387 14.32 -21.98 27.04
C ASP A 387 14.73 -22.79 28.29
N VAL A 388 13.80 -22.98 29.23
CA VAL A 388 13.98 -23.84 30.43
C VAL A 388 13.69 -25.29 30.11
#